data_AF-A0A452SR12-F1
#
_entry.id   AF-A0A452SR12-F1
#
_cell.length_a   1.000
_cell.length_b   1.000
_cell.length_c   1.000
_cell.angle_alpha   90.00
_cell.angle_beta   90.00
_cell.angle_gamma   90.00
#
_symmetry.space_group_name_H-M   'P 1'
#
loop_
_entity.id
_entity.type
_entity.pdbx_description
1 polymer ?
#
loop_
_entity_poly.entity_id
_entity_poly.type
_entity_poly.pdbx_seq_one_letter_code
_entity_poly.pdbx_strand_id
1 'polypeptide(L)' 'MRSLGCECKSFKEKFMKCLRDNKFENALCRKESKAYLECRMERQLMAQEPLEKLGFGDLIDGKPEAKTNS' A
#
# COMPACT_ATOMS: atom_id res chain seq x y z
N MET A 1 -10.68 -11.48 -23.84
CA MET A 1 -11.35 -10.56 -22.91
C MET A 1 -10.39 -10.21 -21.77
N ARG A 2 -10.44 -8.97 -21.31
CA ARG A 2 -9.41 -8.21 -20.56
C ARG A 2 -8.93 -8.87 -19.25
N SER A 3 -7.66 -9.26 -19.18
CA SER A 3 -6.97 -9.66 -17.94
C SER A 3 -6.36 -8.49 -17.15
N LEU A 4 -7.06 -7.36 -17.07
CA LEU A 4 -6.58 -6.12 -16.42
C LEU A 4 -7.17 -5.97 -15.00
N GLY A 5 -7.02 -6.97 -14.13
CA GLY A 5 -7.67 -6.97 -12.80
C GLY A 5 -6.81 -7.37 -11.61
N CYS A 6 -5.55 -7.78 -11.81
CA CYS A 6 -4.76 -8.44 -10.76
C CYS A 6 -3.54 -7.66 -10.25
N GLU A 7 -3.29 -6.45 -10.77
CA GLU A 7 -1.98 -5.81 -10.61
C GLU A 7 -1.59 -5.51 -9.15
N CYS A 8 -2.56 -5.26 -8.28
CA CYS A 8 -2.36 -5.14 -6.83
C CYS A 8 -3.20 -6.13 -6.00
N LYS A 9 -3.73 -7.18 -6.64
CA LYS A 9 -4.63 -8.14 -5.98
C LYS A 9 -3.92 -8.89 -4.86
N SER A 10 -2.69 -9.33 -5.08
CA SER A 10 -1.89 -10.04 -4.07
C SER A 10 -1.62 -9.18 -2.83
N PHE A 11 -1.37 -7.89 -3.00
CA PHE A 11 -1.17 -6.96 -1.87
C PHE A 11 -2.47 -6.69 -1.12
N LYS A 12 -3.59 -6.51 -1.85
CA LYS A 12 -4.93 -6.42 -1.26
C LYS A 12 -5.26 -7.66 -0.45
N GLU A 13 -4.98 -8.85 -0.97
CA GLU A 13 -5.27 -10.12 -0.29
C GLU A 13 -4.45 -10.28 0.99
N LYS A 14 -3.17 -9.89 0.99
CA LYS A 14 -2.32 -9.86 2.20
C LYS A 14 -2.88 -8.90 3.25
N PHE A 15 -3.25 -7.68 2.85
CA PHE A 15 -3.86 -6.70 3.75
C PHE A 15 -5.17 -7.21 4.34
N MET A 16 -6.07 -7.73 3.48
CA MET A 16 -7.34 -8.28 3.91
C MET A 16 -7.18 -9.52 4.80
N LYS A 17 -6.17 -10.36 4.55
CA LYS A 17 -5.83 -11.48 5.43
C LYS A 17 -5.38 -10.97 6.80
N CYS A 18 -4.46 -10.00 6.84
CA CYS A 18 -4.01 -9.40 8.08
C CYS A 18 -5.18 -8.83 8.89
N LEU A 19 -6.09 -8.10 8.23
CA LEU A 19 -7.29 -7.57 8.91
C LEU A 19 -8.13 -8.69 9.51
N ARG A 20 -8.43 -9.75 8.76
CA ARG A 20 -9.20 -10.88 9.30
C ARG A 20 -8.54 -11.53 10.50
N ASP A 21 -7.22 -11.72 10.45
CA ASP A 21 -6.45 -12.35 11.53
C ASP A 21 -6.36 -11.44 12.78
N ASN A 22 -6.40 -10.11 12.59
CA ASN A 22 -6.25 -9.11 13.64
C ASN A 22 -7.58 -8.40 13.99
N LYS A 23 -8.73 -9.03 13.75
CA LYS A 23 -10.07 -8.47 14.08
C LYS A 23 -10.34 -7.08 13.46
N PHE A 24 -9.84 -6.86 12.25
CA PHE A 24 -9.93 -5.62 11.47
C PHE A 24 -9.21 -4.41 12.09
N GLU A 25 -8.24 -4.66 12.97
CA GLU A 25 -7.37 -3.62 13.53
C GLU A 25 -6.35 -3.14 12.48
N ASN A 26 -6.65 -2.02 11.82
CA ASN A 26 -5.79 -1.43 10.79
C ASN A 26 -4.38 -1.08 11.31
N ALA A 27 -4.26 -0.70 12.58
CA ALA A 27 -2.98 -0.34 13.19
C ALA A 27 -1.96 -1.50 13.19
N LEU A 28 -2.43 -2.74 13.31
CA LEU A 28 -1.60 -3.94 13.29
C LEU A 28 -1.19 -4.33 11.85
N CYS A 29 -1.95 -3.90 10.86
CA CYS A 29 -1.77 -4.21 9.44
C CYS A 29 -1.18 -3.05 8.63
N ARG A 30 -0.51 -2.11 9.30
CA ARG A 30 0.06 -0.91 8.66
C ARG A 30 1.08 -1.27 7.57
N LYS A 31 1.86 -2.34 7.76
CA LYS A 31 2.86 -2.78 6.78
C LYS A 31 2.21 -3.29 5.49
N GLU A 32 1.18 -4.12 5.62
CA GLU A 32 0.42 -4.68 4.50
C GLU A 32 -0.38 -3.59 3.78
N SER A 33 -0.95 -2.64 4.55
CA SER A 33 -1.65 -1.49 4.00
C SER A 33 -0.72 -0.59 3.20
N LYS A 34 0.49 -0.31 3.71
CA LYS A 34 1.51 0.47 2.99
C LYS A 34 1.84 -0.17 1.63
N ALA A 35 2.19 -1.47 1.61
CA ALA A 35 2.53 -2.17 0.38
C ALA A 35 1.38 -2.20 -0.64
N TYR A 36 0.13 -2.28 -0.18
CA TYR A 36 -1.03 -2.19 -1.05
C TYR A 36 -1.19 -0.79 -1.67
N LEU A 37 -0.98 0.26 -0.90
CA LEU A 37 -1.06 1.64 -1.37
C LEU A 37 0.09 1.99 -2.31
N GLU A 38 1.31 1.56 -2.01
CA GLU A 38 2.48 1.73 -2.88
C GLU A 38 2.22 1.15 -4.27
N CYS A 39 1.71 -0.09 -4.36
CA CYS A 39 1.35 -0.70 -5.64
C CYS A 39 0.33 0.12 -6.43
N ARG A 40 -0.63 0.76 -5.76
CA ARG A 40 -1.64 1.61 -6.42
C ARG A 40 -1.04 2.93 -6.90
N MET A 41 -0.11 3.51 -6.16
CA MET A 41 0.56 4.76 -6.53
C MET A 41 1.53 4.54 -7.70
N GLU A 42 2.33 3.46 -7.67
CA GLU A 42 3.26 3.10 -8.76
C GLU A 42 2.53 2.92 -10.09
N ARG A 43 1.31 2.40 -10.04
CA ARG A 43 0.48 2.14 -11.21
C ARG A 43 -0.44 3.30 -11.58
N GLN A 44 -0.30 4.44 -10.90
CA GLN A 44 -1.13 5.63 -11.10
C GLN A 44 -2.64 5.35 -10.95
N LEU A 45 -2.99 4.32 -10.15
CA LEU A 45 -4.37 3.94 -9.81
C LEU A 45 -4.91 4.71 -8.59
N MET A 46 -4.11 5.63 -8.07
CA MET A 46 -4.39 6.54 -6.97
C MET A 46 -3.51 7.78 -7.14
N ALA A 47 -3.97 8.94 -6.65
CA ALA A 47 -3.12 10.13 -6.57
C ALA A 47 -1.86 9.81 -5.76
N GLN A 48 -0.70 10.23 -6.26
CA GLN A 48 0.55 10.11 -5.50
C GLN A 48 0.48 11.07 -4.32
N GLU A 49 0.21 10.53 -3.13
CA GLU A 49 0.30 11.28 -1.88
C GLU A 49 1.43 10.67 -1.03
N PRO A 50 2.19 11.51 -0.30
CA PRO A 50 3.22 11.01 0.59
C PRO A 50 2.62 10.04 1.62
N LEU A 51 3.26 8.89 1.79
CA LEU A 51 2.86 7.88 2.80
C LEU A 51 2.83 8.46 4.23
N GLU A 52 3.63 9.49 4.49
CA GLU A 52 3.63 10.28 5.72
C GLU A 52 2.25 10.86 6.02
N LYS A 53 1.62 11.49 5.02
CA LYS A 53 0.28 12.08 5.16
C LYS A 53 -0.82 11.04 5.34
N LEU A 54 -0.58 9.81 4.85
CA LEU A 54 -1.47 8.68 5.03
C LEU A 54 -1.28 7.97 6.38
N GLY A 55 -0.41 8.50 7.25
CA GLY A 55 -0.21 7.98 8.60
C GLY A 55 0.79 6.82 8.67
N PHE A 56 1.64 6.64 7.66
CA PHE A 56 2.72 5.65 7.64
C PHE A 56 4.10 6.27 7.90
N GLY A 57 4.17 7.51 8.41
CA GLY A 57 5.43 8.23 8.68
C GLY A 57 6.42 7.43 9.52
N ASP A 58 5.92 6.64 10.47
CA ASP A 58 6.67 5.72 11.32
C ASP A 58 7.35 4.56 10.57
N LEU A 59 6.91 4.24 9.36
CA LEU A 59 7.44 3.14 8.54
C LEU A 59 8.42 3.60 7.45
N ILE A 60 8.83 4.87 7.47
CA ILE A 60 9.64 5.51 6.41
C ILE A 60 10.99 6.02 6.93
N ASP A 61 11.30 5.80 8.22
CA ASP A 61 12.60 6.05 8.82
C ASP A 61 13.68 5.18 8.13
N GLY A 62 14.28 5.73 7.07
CA GLY A 62 15.51 5.20 6.47
C GLY A 62 15.56 5.04 4.94
N LYS A 63 14.51 5.35 4.16
CA LYS A 63 14.67 5.41 2.68
C LYS A 63 13.63 6.31 2.01
N PRO A 64 14.05 7.46 1.43
CA PRO A 64 13.19 8.26 0.58
C PRO A 64 13.08 7.54 -0.77
N GLU A 65 12.09 6.68 -0.97
CA GLU A 65 11.69 6.30 -2.33
C GLU A 65 10.68 7.32 -2.87
N ALA A 66 11.16 8.55 -3.02
CA ALA A 66 10.67 9.46 -4.02
C ALA A 66 11.25 9.02 -5.38
N LYS A 67 10.62 8.03 -6.02
CA LYS A 67 10.85 7.81 -7.46
C LYS A 67 9.98 8.79 -8.24
N THR A 68 10.39 10.04 -8.25
CA THR A 68 10.10 10.96 -9.36
C THR A 68 11.11 10.61 -10.46
N ASN A 69 10.72 9.75 -11.40
CA ASN A 69 11.47 9.61 -12.65
C ASN A 69 11.09 10.78 -13.56
N SER A 70 12.07 11.64 -13.88
CA SER A 70 12.07 12.50 -15.07
C SER A 70 12.55 11.72 -16.29
#